data_AF-A0A940L4I5-F1
#
_entry.id   AF-A0A940L4I5-F1
#
_cell.length_a   1.000
_cell.length_b   1.000
_cell.length_c   1.000
_cell.angle_alpha   90.00
_cell.angle_beta   90.00
_cell.angle_gamma   90.00
#
_symmetry.space_group_name_H-M   'P 1'
#
loop_
_entity.id
_entity.type
_entity.pdbx_description
1 polymer ?
#
loop_
_entity_poly.entity_id
_entity_poly.type
_entity_poly.pdbx_seq_one_letter_code
_entity_poly.pdbx_strand_id
1 'polypeptide(L)'
;SMDTFHQAQVLASAWANETARSIEDVSSLTERYGLEAEEILNKYDDRYNYWQLEAAQAIDSTMCMHMRDFYARRVHLFLADRNHGVKYIDDVGRVFQEKMGWNDSRLKDEKHMLTEYMAHEVEWKKHF
;
A
#
# COMPACT_ATOMS: atom_id res chain seq x y z
N SER A 1 14.74 8.90 -17.32
CA SER A 1 15.01 8.40 -18.69
C SER A 1 13.81 7.57 -19.11
N MET A 2 13.28 7.67 -20.34
CA MET A 2 12.21 6.76 -20.82
C MET A 2 12.63 5.28 -20.75
N ASP A 3 13.95 5.04 -20.75
CA ASP A 3 14.56 3.71 -20.81
C ASP A 3 14.31 2.87 -19.54
N THR A 4 14.44 3.48 -18.36
CA THR A 4 14.35 2.74 -17.09
C THR A 4 12.93 2.29 -16.74
N PHE A 5 11.92 3.06 -17.15
CA PHE A 5 10.52 2.69 -16.97
C PHE A 5 10.13 1.51 -17.87
N HIS A 6 10.49 1.59 -19.15
CA HIS A 6 10.24 0.50 -20.09
C HIS A 6 10.99 -0.78 -19.67
N GLN A 7 12.23 -0.63 -19.21
CA GLN A 7 13.01 -1.72 -18.65
C GLN A 7 12.30 -2.38 -17.45
N ALA A 8 11.79 -1.59 -16.49
CA ALA A 8 11.08 -2.13 -15.33
C ALA A 8 9.83 -2.93 -15.75
N GLN A 9 9.07 -2.45 -16.74
CA GLN A 9 7.90 -3.17 -17.26
C GLN A 9 8.26 -4.50 -17.93
N VAL A 10 9.38 -4.54 -18.67
CA VAL A 10 9.88 -5.78 -19.27
C VAL A 10 10.30 -6.79 -18.19
N LEU A 11 10.91 -6.31 -17.10
CA LEU A 11 11.40 -7.15 -16.00
C LEU A 11 10.29 -7.66 -15.08
N ALA A 12 9.10 -7.03 -15.07
CA ALA A 12 8.00 -7.39 -14.18
C ALA A 12 7.64 -8.89 -14.22
N SER A 13 7.69 -9.51 -15.40
CA SER A 13 7.40 -10.95 -15.55
C SER A 13 8.48 -11.85 -14.92
N ALA A 14 9.75 -11.45 -14.99
CA ALA A 14 10.83 -12.18 -14.35
C ALA A 14 10.70 -12.09 -12.82
N TRP A 15 10.55 -10.87 -12.30
CA TRP A 15 10.42 -10.63 -10.86
C TRP A 15 9.18 -11.27 -10.24
N ALA A 16 8.05 -11.32 -10.96
CA ALA A 16 6.86 -12.04 -10.49
C ALA A 16 7.13 -13.54 -10.29
N ASN A 17 7.84 -14.18 -11.23
CA ASN A 17 8.21 -15.58 -11.12
C ASN A 17 9.22 -15.81 -9.99
N GLU A 18 10.26 -14.98 -9.90
CA GLU A 18 11.33 -15.11 -8.90
C GLU A 18 10.81 -14.94 -7.48
N THR A 19 9.85 -14.04 -7.28
CA THR A 19 9.29 -13.74 -5.96
C THR A 19 7.98 -14.47 -5.66
N ALA A 20 7.52 -15.33 -6.57
CA ALA A 20 6.25 -16.06 -6.47
C ALA A 20 5.02 -15.16 -6.20
N ARG A 21 5.04 -13.92 -6.72
CA ARG A 21 3.94 -12.95 -6.61
C ARG A 21 3.16 -12.86 -7.92
N SER A 22 1.94 -12.32 -7.85
CA SER A 22 1.14 -12.13 -9.06
C SER A 22 1.81 -11.11 -9.98
N ILE A 23 1.69 -11.33 -11.29
CA ILE A 23 2.20 -10.38 -12.28
C ILE A 23 1.49 -9.03 -12.18
N GLU A 24 0.24 -9.00 -11.73
CA GLU A 24 -0.54 -7.77 -11.55
C GLU A 24 0.01 -6.91 -10.40
N ASP A 25 0.37 -7.52 -9.28
CA ASP A 25 0.96 -6.81 -8.13
C ASP A 25 2.34 -6.26 -8.51
N VAL A 26 3.17 -7.07 -9.16
CA VAL A 26 4.51 -6.65 -9.61
C VAL A 26 4.41 -5.57 -10.68
N SER A 27 3.49 -5.68 -11.64
CA SER A 27 3.29 -4.65 -12.66
C SER A 27 2.85 -3.33 -12.03
N SER A 28 1.90 -3.35 -11.08
CA SER A 28 1.47 -2.15 -10.35
C SER A 28 2.62 -1.51 -9.60
N LEU A 29 3.51 -2.31 -9.01
CA LEU A 29 4.67 -1.82 -8.29
C LEU A 29 5.73 -1.20 -9.21
N THR A 30 6.01 -1.83 -10.36
CA THR A 30 6.95 -1.30 -11.37
C THR A 30 6.43 -0.03 -12.05
N GLU A 31 5.12 0.09 -12.25
CA GLU A 31 4.51 1.32 -12.76
C GLU A 31 4.74 2.51 -11.83
N ARG A 32 4.75 2.27 -10.51
CA ARG A 32 4.90 3.32 -9.51
C ARG A 32 6.34 3.63 -9.13
N TYR A 33 7.17 2.60 -8.93
CA TYR A 33 8.53 2.72 -8.41
C TYR A 33 9.60 2.52 -9.48
N GLY A 34 9.23 2.12 -10.70
CA GLY A 34 10.19 1.81 -11.76
C GLY A 34 11.10 0.66 -11.34
N LEU A 35 12.41 0.84 -11.51
CA LEU A 35 13.42 -0.16 -11.14
C LEU A 35 13.55 -0.36 -9.62
N GLU A 36 13.15 0.61 -8.79
CA GLU A 36 13.16 0.45 -7.32
C GLU A 36 12.17 -0.65 -6.85
N ALA A 37 11.25 -1.08 -7.71
CA ALA A 37 10.35 -2.19 -7.41
C ALA A 37 11.11 -3.48 -7.08
N GLU A 38 12.26 -3.75 -7.70
CA GLU A 38 13.10 -4.91 -7.41
C GLU A 38 13.60 -4.89 -5.97
N GLU A 39 14.09 -3.74 -5.51
CA GLU A 39 14.57 -3.55 -4.15
C GLU A 39 13.44 -3.76 -3.14
N ILE A 40 12.25 -3.21 -3.42
CA ILE A 40 11.06 -3.37 -2.57
C ILE A 40 10.65 -4.85 -2.47
N LEU A 41 10.61 -5.56 -3.60
CA LEU A 41 10.20 -6.96 -3.67
C LEU A 41 11.14 -7.90 -2.90
N ASN A 42 12.43 -7.58 -2.89
CA ASN A 42 13.48 -8.33 -2.19
C ASN A 42 13.63 -7.93 -0.72
N LYS A 43 13.26 -6.70 -0.36
CA LYS A 43 13.40 -6.17 1.01
C LYS A 43 12.31 -6.66 1.96
N TYR A 44 11.10 -6.88 1.48
CA TYR A 44 9.94 -7.20 2.31
C TYR A 44 9.46 -8.65 2.14
N ASP A 45 8.68 -9.11 3.12
CA ASP A 45 8.17 -10.49 3.22
C ASP A 45 7.52 -10.95 1.91
N ASP A 46 7.89 -12.14 1.45
CA ASP A 46 7.45 -12.74 0.18
C ASP A 46 5.93 -12.92 0.11
N ARG A 47 5.27 -13.05 1.26
CA ARG A 47 3.81 -13.19 1.37
C ARG A 47 3.06 -11.86 1.30
N TYR A 48 3.75 -10.72 1.33
CA TYR A 48 3.09 -9.41 1.22
C TYR A 48 2.51 -9.23 -0.18
N ASN A 49 1.22 -8.89 -0.22
CA ASN A 49 0.55 -8.41 -1.44
C ASN A 49 0.97 -6.97 -1.76
N TYR A 50 0.53 -6.47 -2.92
CA TYR A 50 0.82 -5.10 -3.36
C TYR A 50 0.59 -4.02 -2.29
N TRP A 51 -0.56 -4.04 -1.60
CA TRP A 51 -0.87 -3.01 -0.59
C TRP A 51 -0.04 -3.14 0.67
N GLN A 52 0.37 -4.35 1.03
CA GLN A 52 1.28 -4.59 2.15
C GLN A 52 2.70 -4.11 1.81
N LEU A 53 3.17 -4.32 0.59
CA LEU A 53 4.45 -3.77 0.09
C LEU A 53 4.43 -2.23 0.11
N GLU A 54 3.35 -1.62 -0.39
CA GLU A 54 3.17 -0.17 -0.33
C GLU A 54 3.19 0.37 1.10
N ALA A 55 2.47 -0.28 2.02
CA ALA A 55 2.44 0.12 3.42
C ALA A 55 3.84 0.03 4.05
N ALA A 56 4.53 -1.10 3.84
CA ALA A 56 5.87 -1.34 4.33
C ALA A 56 6.86 -0.29 3.80
N GLN A 57 6.77 0.02 2.50
CA GLN A 57 7.60 1.03 1.86
C GLN A 57 7.28 2.43 2.38
N ALA A 58 6.01 2.79 2.52
CA ALA A 58 5.59 4.10 2.99
C ALA A 58 6.05 4.38 4.44
N ILE A 59 5.97 3.37 5.32
CA ILE A 59 6.47 3.45 6.70
C ILE A 59 7.97 3.75 6.68
N ASP A 60 8.75 2.91 6.00
CA ASP A 60 10.22 2.96 6.02
C ASP A 60 10.79 4.21 5.32
N SER A 61 10.17 4.65 4.22
CA SER A 61 10.72 5.72 3.36
C SER A 61 10.14 7.10 3.62
N THR A 62 8.93 7.20 4.18
CA THR A 62 8.21 8.49 4.26
C THR A 62 7.68 8.85 5.65
N MET A 63 8.10 8.12 6.69
CA MET A 63 7.57 8.27 8.05
C MET A 63 6.04 8.22 8.07
N CYS A 64 5.45 7.24 7.36
CA CYS A 64 4.00 7.05 7.37
C CYS A 64 3.61 6.37 8.69
N MET A 65 3.30 7.17 9.71
CA MET A 65 3.08 6.66 11.08
C MET A 65 1.62 6.31 11.39
N HIS A 66 0.68 6.67 10.52
CA HIS A 66 -0.75 6.47 10.75
C HIS A 66 -1.43 5.84 9.53
N MET A 67 -2.42 4.97 9.77
CA MET A 67 -3.16 4.32 8.69
C MET A 67 -3.90 5.35 7.81
N ARG A 68 -4.43 6.41 8.43
CA ARG A 68 -5.05 7.54 7.71
C ARG A 68 -4.09 8.18 6.71
N ASP A 69 -2.83 8.38 7.08
CA ASP A 69 -1.85 9.02 6.21
C ASP A 69 -1.54 8.17 4.98
N PHE A 70 -1.47 6.85 5.17
CA PHE A 70 -1.28 5.92 4.07
C PHE A 70 -2.43 6.01 3.05
N TYR A 71 -3.66 5.87 3.55
CA TYR A 71 -4.88 5.87 2.75
C TYR A 71 -5.15 7.20 2.04
N ALA A 72 -4.90 8.32 2.72
CA ALA A 72 -5.24 9.64 2.23
C ALA A 72 -4.12 10.29 1.40
N ARG A 73 -2.84 10.06 1.72
CA ARG A 73 -1.73 10.90 1.20
C ARG A 73 -0.63 10.14 0.47
N ARG A 74 -0.43 8.83 0.72
CA ARG A 74 0.71 8.08 0.16
C ARG A 74 0.37 7.35 -1.12
N VAL A 75 -0.72 6.58 -1.08
CA VAL A 75 -1.18 5.80 -2.24
C VAL A 75 -2.54 6.26 -2.77
N HIS A 76 -3.19 7.22 -2.08
CA HIS A 76 -4.55 7.68 -2.38
C HIS A 76 -5.54 6.54 -2.55
N LEU A 77 -5.36 5.44 -1.81
CA LEU A 77 -6.19 4.25 -1.89
C LEU A 77 -7.68 4.57 -1.65
N PHE A 78 -7.94 5.57 -0.81
CA PHE A 78 -9.30 6.10 -0.59
C PHE A 78 -9.98 6.60 -1.88
N LEU A 79 -9.23 7.25 -2.78
CA LEU A 79 -9.75 7.79 -4.05
C LEU A 79 -9.63 6.79 -5.20
N ALA A 80 -8.62 5.92 -5.16
CA ALA A 80 -8.31 5.00 -6.26
C ALA A 80 -9.23 3.75 -6.29
N ASP A 81 -9.70 3.28 -5.13
CA ASP A 81 -10.59 2.11 -5.05
C ASP A 81 -12.05 2.55 -4.86
N ARG A 82 -12.96 1.93 -5.61
CA ARG A 82 -14.40 2.26 -5.59
C ARG A 82 -15.03 2.09 -4.21
N ASN A 83 -14.51 1.16 -3.40
CA ASN A 83 -14.95 0.93 -2.03
C ASN A 83 -13.94 1.51 -1.02
N HIS A 84 -13.23 2.58 -1.41
CA HIS A 84 -12.33 3.35 -0.56
C HIS A 84 -11.20 2.52 0.07
N GLY A 85 -10.90 1.34 -0.48
CA GLY A 85 -9.86 0.45 0.02
C GLY A 85 -10.20 -0.23 1.35
N VAL A 86 -11.47 -0.26 1.75
CA VAL A 86 -11.92 -0.87 3.01
C VAL A 86 -11.50 -2.34 3.12
N LYS A 87 -11.53 -3.08 2.00
CA LYS A 87 -11.11 -4.49 1.95
C LYS A 87 -9.64 -4.73 2.33
N TYR A 88 -8.80 -3.70 2.31
CA TYR A 88 -7.37 -3.82 2.61
C TYR A 88 -6.99 -3.35 4.02
N ILE A 89 -7.97 -2.89 4.83
CA ILE A 89 -7.71 -2.31 6.16
C ILE A 89 -6.98 -3.31 7.07
N ASP A 90 -7.37 -4.57 7.02
CA ASP A 90 -6.77 -5.61 7.86
C ASP A 90 -5.35 -5.96 7.42
N ASP A 91 -5.12 -6.09 6.11
CA ASP A 91 -3.80 -6.41 5.56
C ASP A 91 -2.80 -5.28 5.80
N VAL A 92 -3.20 -4.03 5.52
CA VAL A 92 -2.38 -2.84 5.78
C VAL A 92 -2.15 -2.68 7.28
N GLY A 93 -3.20 -2.84 8.08
CA GLY A 93 -3.13 -2.73 9.53
C GLY A 93 -2.14 -3.69 10.16
N ARG A 94 -2.05 -4.92 9.64
CA ARG A 94 -1.07 -5.92 10.07
C ARG A 94 0.37 -5.47 9.83
N VAL A 95 0.66 -4.88 8.67
CA VAL A 95 2.00 -4.35 8.35
C VAL A 95 2.38 -3.22 9.30
N PHE A 96 1.45 -2.30 9.57
CA PHE A 96 1.66 -1.25 10.57
C PHE A 96 1.92 -1.84 11.95
N GLN A 97 1.14 -2.83 12.35
CA GLN A 97 1.30 -3.51 13.64
C GLN A 97 2.69 -4.14 13.78
N GLU A 98 3.10 -4.93 12.78
CA GLU A 98 4.39 -5.61 12.72
C GLU A 98 5.56 -4.61 12.73
N LYS A 99 5.51 -3.57 11.89
CA LYS A 99 6.62 -2.62 11.73
C LYS A 99 6.75 -1.60 12.85
N MET A 100 5.63 -1.20 13.45
CA MET A 100 5.60 -0.17 14.47
C MET A 100 5.55 -0.74 15.89
N GLY A 101 5.46 -2.07 16.03
CA GLY A 101 5.30 -2.73 17.32
C GLY A 101 4.01 -2.36 18.03
N TRP A 102 2.93 -2.12 17.29
CA TRP A 102 1.64 -1.76 17.90
C TRP A 102 0.98 -2.97 18.56
N ASN A 103 0.29 -2.73 19.67
CA ASN A 103 -0.61 -3.72 20.25
C ASN A 103 -2.00 -3.66 19.57
N ASP A 104 -2.84 -4.65 19.87
CA ASP A 104 -4.18 -4.75 19.28
C ASP A 104 -5.07 -3.54 19.59
N SER A 105 -4.91 -2.94 20.78
CA SER A 105 -5.64 -1.72 21.14
C SER A 105 -5.30 -0.58 20.20
N ARG A 106 -4.00 -0.34 19.95
CA ARG A 106 -3.55 0.71 19.04
C ARG A 106 -4.00 0.45 17.61
N LEU A 107 -3.92 -0.80 17.15
CA LEU A 107 -4.42 -1.16 15.82
C LEU A 107 -5.94 -0.89 15.69
N LYS A 108 -6.71 -1.22 16.73
CA LYS A 108 -8.15 -0.93 16.76
C LYS A 108 -8.43 0.56 16.70
N ASP A 109 -7.68 1.38 17.45
CA ASP A 109 -7.83 2.84 17.45
C ASP A 109 -7.51 3.43 16.06
N GLU A 110 -6.45 2.96 15.40
CA GLU A 110 -6.06 3.40 14.05
C GLU A 110 -7.10 3.03 12.99
N LYS A 111 -7.65 1.81 13.07
CA LYS A 111 -8.77 1.39 12.21
C LYS A 111 -10.00 2.27 12.43
N HIS A 112 -10.33 2.57 13.68
CA HIS A 112 -11.45 3.45 14.00
C HIS A 112 -11.26 4.86 13.43
N MET A 113 -10.12 5.50 13.70
CA MET A 113 -9.77 6.82 13.16
C MET A 113 -9.81 6.87 11.63
N LEU A 114 -9.35 5.80 10.96
CA LEU A 114 -9.43 5.68 9.51
C LEU A 114 -10.88 5.62 9.04
N THR A 115 -11.72 4.79 9.66
CA THR A 115 -13.14 4.67 9.27
C THR A 115 -13.92 5.96 9.50
N GLU A 116 -13.64 6.69 10.58
CA GLU A 116 -14.24 8.01 10.84
C GLU A 116 -13.83 9.04 9.79
N TYR A 117 -12.53 9.08 9.46
CA TYR A 117 -12.02 9.93 8.38
C TYR A 117 -12.74 9.61 7.07
N MET A 118 -12.81 8.33 6.67
CA MET A 118 -13.51 7.94 5.46
C MET A 118 -14.97 8.39 5.48
N ALA A 119 -15.69 8.18 6.58
CA ALA A 119 -17.10 8.56 6.72
C ALA A 119 -17.31 10.07 6.53
N HIS A 120 -16.47 10.90 7.16
CA HIS A 120 -16.48 12.35 7.01
C HIS A 120 -16.23 12.77 5.55
N GLU A 121 -15.27 12.15 4.88
CA GLU A 121 -14.95 12.45 3.48
C GLU A 121 -16.04 12.03 2.48
N VAL A 122 -16.98 11.14 2.83
CA VAL A 122 -18.13 10.81 1.98
C VAL A 122 -19.39 11.58 2.36
N GLU A 123 -19.44 12.19 3.54
CA GLU A 123 -20.64 12.82 4.08
C GLU A 123 -21.14 14.01 3.24
N TRP A 124 -20.23 14.78 2.63
CA TRP A 124 -20.61 15.88 1.72
C TRP A 124 -21.46 15.41 0.53
N LYS A 125 -21.34 14.14 0.09
CA LYS A 125 -22.17 13.59 -0.99
C LYS A 125 -23.64 13.41 -0.61
N LYS A 126 -23.98 13.42 0.68
CA LYS A 126 -25.38 13.32 1.14
C LYS A 126 -26.13 14.64 1.04
N HIS A 127 -25.42 15.75 0.82
CA HIS A 127 -25.98 17.10 0.78
C HIS A 127 -26.21 17.64 -0.65
N PHE A 128 -25.94 16.84 -1.67
CA PHE A 128 -26.20 17.12 -3.09
C PHE A 128 -27.08 16.03 -3.71
#